data_AF-A0A944G9Z3-F1
#
_entry.id   AF-A0A944G9Z3-F1
#
_cell.length_a   1.000
_cell.length_b   1.000
_cell.length_c   1.000
_cell.angle_alpha   90.00
_cell.angle_beta   90.00
_cell.angle_gamma   90.00
#
_symmetry.space_group_name_H-M   'P 1'
#
loop_
_entity.id
_entity.type
_entity.pdbx_description
1 polymer ?
#
loop_
_entity_poly.entity_id
_entity_poly.type
_entity_poly.pdbx_seq_one_letter_code
_entity_poly.pdbx_strand_id
1 'polypeptide(L)'
;MKREMKNLGICGILALSLLTGCSGGAQRVEAVDIDVPQIFGMKSEFVPAGGEAVIYGSSLTDAKVYFETQFYNDSVQAEVISSQDDKIVVRVPDKAWTGKIKVRNLAGVATSNFLFRDERNIIIDFDTHHQTWGGIVPFDHNGNLVQGQIENDSIVPYSGKLIEGCSGKFGLLHGTYPAKHPYIYINDLWFQYMHGPDEGGRGAVSIAGLPFYEQKIEDLVLKFECNIPKEAAYKGIATEFIAGYASAEPDKIGRTISPICRWEPYKNDKNYFIAGQNGGKDLSNGFYTDGWETITIPLTAFNYVYNQDQPKEDLKLDLTKAVNFSVLVFGKPETDANVMIAFDNFRIVPKSE
;
A
#
# COMPACT_ATOMS: atom_id res chain seq x y z
N MET A 1 -43.71 26.28 2.24
CA MET A 1 -42.46 26.37 1.46
C MET A 1 -41.32 26.55 2.45
N LYS A 2 -40.73 25.43 2.91
CA LYS A 2 -39.58 25.41 3.81
C LYS A 2 -38.33 25.72 2.98
N ARG A 3 -37.49 26.65 3.42
CA ARG A 3 -36.13 26.82 2.88
C ARG A 3 -35.14 26.75 4.02
N GLU A 4 -34.13 25.93 3.76
CA GLU A 4 -33.22 25.28 4.69
C GLU A 4 -32.27 26.24 5.41
N MET A 5 -31.99 25.93 6.68
CA MET A 5 -30.77 26.35 7.37
C MET A 5 -29.62 25.49 6.86
N LYS A 6 -28.62 26.10 6.21
CA LYS A 6 -27.31 25.49 6.03
C LYS A 6 -26.42 25.86 7.21
N ASN A 7 -25.90 24.82 7.87
CA ASN A 7 -24.90 24.89 8.92
C ASN A 7 -23.75 25.83 8.54
N LEU A 8 -23.54 26.90 9.31
CA LEU A 8 -22.26 27.59 9.34
C LEU A 8 -21.29 26.74 10.17
N GLY A 9 -20.24 26.24 9.51
CA GLY A 9 -19.06 25.72 10.19
C GLY A 9 -18.45 26.84 11.02
N ILE A 10 -18.19 26.54 12.30
CA ILE A 10 -17.54 27.45 13.23
C ILE A 10 -16.05 27.44 12.88
N CYS A 11 -15.57 28.44 12.14
CA CYS A 11 -14.14 28.75 12.04
C CYS A 11 -13.66 29.22 13.42
N GLY A 12 -12.66 28.54 13.98
CA GLY A 12 -12.02 28.92 15.23
C GLY A 12 -11.13 30.13 15.03
N ILE A 13 -11.65 31.34 15.20
CA ILE A 13 -10.85 32.57 15.23
C ILE A 13 -10.13 32.64 16.59
N LEU A 14 -8.81 32.50 16.60
CA LEU A 14 -7.99 32.78 17.79
C LEU A 14 -7.33 34.16 17.65
N ALA A 15 -7.78 35.12 18.45
CA ALA A 15 -7.08 36.39 18.63
C ALA A 15 -6.07 36.25 19.78
N LEU A 16 -4.77 36.24 19.45
CA LEU A 16 -3.70 36.28 20.45
C LEU A 16 -3.46 37.75 20.84
N SER A 17 -4.02 38.21 21.96
CA SER A 17 -3.77 39.55 22.50
C SER A 17 -2.58 39.56 23.45
N LEU A 18 -1.39 39.88 22.93
CA LEU A 18 -0.26 40.32 23.73
C LEU A 18 -0.46 41.81 24.08
N LEU A 19 -0.93 42.09 25.30
CA LEU A 19 -0.92 43.43 25.88
C LEU A 19 0.48 43.74 26.42
N THR A 20 1.37 44.24 25.56
CA THR A 20 2.56 44.97 26.01
C THR A 20 2.24 46.46 26.06
N GLY A 21 2.41 47.04 27.26
CA GLY A 21 2.04 48.42 27.55
C GLY A 21 2.86 49.48 26.81
N CYS A 22 2.15 50.58 26.53
CA CYS A 22 2.57 51.94 26.29
C CYS A 22 3.59 52.26 25.15
N SER A 23 3.08 53.11 24.25
CA SER A 23 3.76 53.92 23.23
C SER A 23 4.26 53.19 21.98
N GLY A 24 3.44 53.22 20.93
CA GLY A 24 3.84 52.88 19.56
C GLY A 24 2.76 52.09 18.84
N GLY A 25 2.19 52.69 17.80
CA GLY A 25 1.33 52.12 16.74
C GLY A 25 0.56 50.83 17.04
N ALA A 26 -0.77 50.90 17.03
CA ALA A 26 -1.63 49.71 17.01
C ALA A 26 -1.27 48.83 15.81
N GLN A 27 -0.50 47.76 16.05
CA GLN A 27 -0.18 46.78 15.04
C GLN A 27 -1.43 45.90 14.84
N ARG A 28 -2.02 45.98 13.64
CA ARG A 28 -3.16 45.17 13.25
C ARG A 28 -2.74 43.70 13.29
N VAL A 29 -3.24 42.95 14.27
CA VAL A 29 -3.11 41.48 14.28
C VAL A 29 -4.06 40.96 13.22
N GLU A 30 -3.52 40.47 12.12
CA GLU A 30 -4.33 39.77 11.12
C GLU A 30 -4.66 38.38 11.67
N ALA A 31 -5.95 38.03 11.69
CA ALA A 31 -6.37 36.69 12.03
C ALA A 31 -5.89 35.76 10.92
N VAL A 32 -5.07 34.77 11.29
CA VAL A 32 -4.73 33.67 10.38
C VAL A 32 -5.88 32.68 10.46
N ASP A 33 -6.57 32.47 9.33
CA ASP A 33 -7.56 31.40 9.22
C ASP A 33 -6.80 30.08 9.08
N ILE A 34 -7.05 29.15 10.02
CA ILE A 34 -6.40 27.84 10.04
C ILE A 34 -7.53 26.82 9.94
N ASP A 35 -7.45 25.95 8.95
CA ASP A 35 -8.39 24.86 8.75
C ASP A 35 -8.07 23.65 9.64
N VAL A 36 -9.08 22.83 9.95
CA VAL A 36 -8.86 21.53 10.59
C VAL A 36 -8.02 20.66 9.64
N PRO A 37 -7.01 19.92 10.14
CA PRO A 37 -6.20 19.06 9.28
C PRO A 37 -7.04 18.08 8.46
N GLN A 38 -6.52 17.67 7.32
CA GLN A 38 -7.03 16.50 6.60
C GLN A 38 -5.90 15.50 6.42
N ILE A 39 -6.23 14.20 6.48
CA ILE A 39 -5.27 13.12 6.27
C ILE A 39 -5.73 12.37 5.03
N PHE A 40 -4.91 12.37 3.99
CA PHE A 40 -5.19 11.69 2.72
C PHE A 40 -4.55 10.31 2.65
N GLY A 41 -3.51 10.06 3.45
CA GLY A 41 -2.77 8.81 3.45
C GLY A 41 -1.42 8.94 4.15
N MET A 42 -0.69 7.83 4.23
CA MET A 42 0.71 7.83 4.61
C MET A 42 1.52 7.01 3.59
N LYS A 43 2.80 7.37 3.41
CA LYS A 43 3.67 6.74 2.40
C LYS A 43 3.74 5.22 2.57
N SER A 44 4.02 4.74 3.77
CA SER A 44 3.94 3.32 4.14
C SER A 44 3.25 3.16 5.48
N GLU A 45 2.31 2.21 5.58
CA GLU A 45 1.58 1.89 6.81
C GLU A 45 2.43 1.07 7.80
N PHE A 46 3.57 0.50 7.37
CA PHE A 46 4.41 -0.41 8.16
C PHE A 46 5.80 0.17 8.48
N VAL A 47 5.87 1.45 8.82
CA VAL A 47 7.16 2.05 9.23
C VAL A 47 7.58 1.51 10.62
N PRO A 48 8.82 1.00 10.79
CA PRO A 48 9.29 0.51 12.08
C PRO A 48 9.46 1.65 13.09
N ALA A 49 9.53 1.31 14.38
CA ALA A 49 9.85 2.28 15.43
C ALA A 49 11.20 2.97 15.13
N GLY A 50 11.28 4.27 15.40
CA GLY A 50 12.44 5.10 15.07
C GLY A 50 12.56 5.48 13.57
N GLY A 51 11.79 4.85 12.68
CA GLY A 51 11.73 5.19 11.26
C GLY A 51 11.00 6.50 10.97
N GLU A 52 11.18 7.04 9.77
CA GLU A 52 10.52 8.26 9.31
C GLU A 52 9.21 7.94 8.59
N ALA A 53 8.08 8.30 9.20
CA ALA A 53 6.76 8.21 8.60
C ALA A 53 6.42 9.52 7.88
N VAL A 54 6.01 9.41 6.62
CA VAL A 54 5.52 10.53 5.82
C VAL A 54 4.00 10.44 5.72
N ILE A 55 3.31 11.49 6.18
CA ILE A 55 1.85 11.58 6.17
C ILE A 55 1.45 12.73 5.24
N TYR A 56 0.50 12.47 4.35
CA TYR A 56 0.02 13.43 3.35
C TYR A 56 -1.37 13.94 3.70
N GLY A 57 -1.64 15.21 3.39
CA GLY A 57 -2.86 15.87 3.83
C GLY A 57 -2.98 17.30 3.36
N SER A 58 -3.69 18.10 4.16
CA SER A 58 -3.77 19.56 4.05
C SER A 58 -3.86 20.17 5.45
N SER A 59 -3.49 21.46 5.59
CA SER A 59 -3.48 22.16 6.88
C SER A 59 -2.57 21.51 7.93
N LEU A 60 -1.44 20.96 7.47
CA LEU A 60 -0.48 20.22 8.29
C LEU A 60 0.68 21.09 8.82
N THR A 61 0.72 22.38 8.51
CA THR A 61 1.74 23.31 9.04
C THR A 61 1.67 23.34 10.58
N ASP A 62 2.83 23.16 11.23
CA ASP A 62 2.99 23.09 12.70
C ASP A 62 2.08 22.07 13.42
N ALA A 63 1.56 21.08 12.71
CA ALA A 63 0.70 20.06 13.28
C ALA A 63 1.48 19.06 14.15
N LYS A 64 0.79 18.44 15.09
CA LYS A 64 1.29 17.35 15.94
C LYS A 64 0.65 16.04 15.52
N VAL A 65 1.44 14.97 15.47
CA VAL A 65 0.98 13.63 15.10
C VAL A 65 1.00 12.73 16.33
N TYR A 66 -0.05 11.91 16.48
CA TYR A 66 -0.21 10.95 17.56
C TYR A 66 -0.52 9.57 16.99
N PHE A 67 0.16 8.56 17.51
CA PHE A 67 -0.08 7.14 17.22
C PHE A 67 -0.78 6.49 18.40
N GLU A 68 -1.69 5.57 18.16
CA GLU A 68 -2.26 4.73 19.21
C GLU A 68 -1.18 3.84 19.83
N THR A 69 -1.37 3.48 21.10
CA THR A 69 -0.52 2.49 21.80
C THR A 69 -1.32 1.20 22.02
N GLN A 70 -0.66 0.17 22.53
CA GLN A 70 -1.34 -1.10 22.89
C GLN A 70 -2.39 -0.93 24.00
N PHE A 71 -2.42 0.21 24.71
CA PHE A 71 -3.36 0.45 25.78
C PHE A 71 -4.61 1.17 25.26
N TYR A 72 -5.78 0.71 25.70
CA TYR A 72 -7.06 1.24 25.24
C TYR A 72 -7.17 2.75 25.49
N ASN A 73 -7.55 3.50 24.44
CA ASN A 73 -7.66 4.96 24.44
C ASN A 73 -6.38 5.73 24.82
N ASP A 74 -5.21 5.11 24.66
CA ASP A 74 -3.92 5.74 24.87
C ASP A 74 -3.24 6.08 23.54
N SER A 75 -2.43 7.15 23.54
CA SER A 75 -1.71 7.59 22.35
C SER A 75 -0.39 8.25 22.71
N VAL A 76 0.60 8.07 21.85
CA VAL A 76 1.94 8.66 21.98
C VAL A 76 2.15 9.70 20.89
N GLN A 77 2.62 10.89 21.28
CA GLN A 77 2.98 11.93 20.32
C GLN A 77 4.30 11.57 19.63
N ALA A 78 4.33 11.74 18.30
CA ALA A 78 5.54 11.61 17.51
C ALA A 78 6.41 12.87 17.55
N GLU A 79 7.72 12.69 17.36
CA GLU A 79 8.64 13.78 17.08
C GLU A 79 8.43 14.25 15.63
N VAL A 80 8.15 15.53 15.44
CA VAL A 80 7.99 16.11 14.10
C VAL A 80 9.36 16.49 13.55
N ILE A 81 9.74 15.90 12.42
CA ILE A 81 11.00 16.16 11.71
C ILE A 81 10.82 17.35 10.76
N SER A 82 9.71 17.37 10.02
CA SER A 82 9.34 18.50 9.15
C SER A 82 7.83 18.59 8.99
N SER A 83 7.31 19.80 8.85
CA SER A 83 5.90 20.09 8.65
C SER A 83 5.74 21.08 7.51
N GLN A 84 5.00 20.69 6.49
CA GLN A 84 4.55 21.53 5.38
C GLN A 84 3.02 21.43 5.32
N ASP A 85 2.36 22.26 4.50
CA ASP A 85 0.89 22.25 4.48
C ASP A 85 0.30 20.92 3.99
N ASP A 86 0.93 20.32 2.98
CA ASP A 86 0.48 19.11 2.29
C ASP A 86 1.13 17.81 2.78
N LYS A 87 2.14 17.93 3.65
CA LYS A 87 2.95 16.80 4.13
C LYS A 87 3.58 17.08 5.49
N ILE A 88 3.53 16.10 6.38
CA ILE A 88 4.27 16.08 7.64
C ILE A 88 5.14 14.81 7.70
N VAL A 89 6.40 14.96 8.14
CA VAL A 89 7.34 13.86 8.36
C VAL A 89 7.61 13.77 9.86
N VAL A 90 7.41 12.59 10.42
CA VAL A 90 7.57 12.33 11.85
C VAL A 90 8.41 11.09 12.11
N ARG A 91 9.07 11.04 13.27
CA ARG A 91 9.70 9.82 13.76
C ARG A 91 8.67 8.95 14.47
N VAL A 92 8.52 7.70 14.04
CA VAL A 92 7.60 6.75 14.66
C VAL A 92 8.06 6.45 16.10
N PRO A 93 7.22 6.70 17.13
CA PRO A 93 7.58 6.39 18.52
C PRO A 93 7.70 4.89 18.79
N ASP A 94 8.56 4.50 19.73
CA ASP A 94 8.73 3.09 20.14
C ASP A 94 7.43 2.42 20.63
N LYS A 95 6.52 3.21 21.20
CA LYS A 95 5.22 2.73 21.71
C LYS A 95 4.08 2.76 20.69
N ALA A 96 4.35 3.19 19.46
CA ALA A 96 3.34 3.19 18.41
C ALA A 96 2.90 1.75 18.12
N TRP A 97 1.59 1.53 18.16
CA TRP A 97 0.95 0.25 17.92
C TRP A 97 0.06 0.31 16.67
N THR A 98 -0.47 -0.84 16.24
CA THR A 98 -1.53 -0.90 15.24
C THR A 98 -2.69 0.00 15.64
N GLY A 99 -3.14 0.88 14.75
CA GLY A 99 -4.25 1.77 15.07
C GLY A 99 -4.35 3.04 14.23
N LYS A 100 -5.30 3.89 14.60
CA LYS A 100 -5.54 5.17 13.91
C LYS A 100 -4.43 6.17 14.22
N ILE A 101 -4.10 7.01 13.23
CA ILE A 101 -3.23 8.16 13.41
C ILE A 101 -4.12 9.40 13.61
N LYS A 102 -3.74 10.25 14.56
CA LYS A 102 -4.39 11.55 14.78
C LYS A 102 -3.41 12.68 14.46
N VAL A 103 -3.88 13.67 13.71
CA VAL A 103 -3.12 14.90 13.43
C VAL A 103 -3.88 16.08 14.02
N ARG A 104 -3.18 16.92 14.80
CA ARG A 104 -3.77 18.07 15.51
C ARG A 104 -3.02 19.34 15.18
N ASN A 105 -3.73 20.38 14.79
CA ASN A 105 -3.22 21.76 14.75
C ASN A 105 -4.04 22.64 15.73
N LEU A 106 -3.96 23.96 15.62
CA LEU A 106 -4.71 24.89 16.47
C LEU A 106 -6.22 24.89 16.20
N ALA A 107 -6.64 24.54 14.98
CA ALA A 107 -8.04 24.56 14.57
C ALA A 107 -8.80 23.28 14.95
N GLY A 108 -8.11 22.13 15.02
CA GLY A 108 -8.77 20.88 15.42
C GLY A 108 -7.92 19.62 15.25
N VAL A 109 -8.61 18.49 15.18
CA VAL A 109 -8.02 17.15 15.08
C VAL A 109 -8.62 16.40 13.89
N ALA A 110 -7.77 15.81 13.08
CA ALA A 110 -8.12 14.81 12.08
C ALA A 110 -7.73 13.41 12.56
N THR A 111 -8.50 12.40 12.13
CA THR A 111 -8.19 10.99 12.36
C THR A 111 -8.09 10.30 11.00
N SER A 112 -7.09 9.42 10.82
CA SER A 112 -6.88 8.70 9.56
C SER A 112 -8.10 7.82 9.22
N ASN A 113 -8.34 7.56 7.94
CA ASN A 113 -9.30 6.58 7.45
C ASN A 113 -8.67 5.20 7.16
N PHE A 114 -7.40 5.02 7.54
CA PHE A 114 -6.62 3.79 7.49
C PHE A 114 -5.99 3.53 8.87
N LEU A 115 -5.49 2.31 9.10
CA LEU A 115 -4.71 1.97 10.28
C LEU A 115 -3.22 1.99 9.95
N PHE A 116 -2.43 2.54 10.86
CA PHE A 116 -1.00 2.25 10.93
C PHE A 116 -0.82 0.80 11.33
N ARG A 117 0.13 0.10 10.70
CA ARG A 117 0.42 -1.34 10.86
C ARG A 117 -0.84 -2.20 10.77
N ASP A 118 -1.62 -1.99 9.71
CA ASP A 118 -2.90 -2.66 9.52
C ASP A 118 -2.73 -4.17 9.31
N GLU A 119 -2.71 -4.93 10.41
CA GLU A 119 -2.52 -6.39 10.43
C GLU A 119 -3.82 -7.18 10.20
N ARG A 120 -4.91 -6.50 9.84
CA ARG A 120 -6.21 -7.15 9.64
C ARG A 120 -6.20 -7.92 8.33
N ASN A 121 -6.60 -9.19 8.41
CA ASN A 121 -6.72 -10.08 7.27
C ASN A 121 -5.47 -10.09 6.36
N ILE A 122 -4.29 -10.22 6.97
CA ILE A 122 -3.06 -10.53 6.24
C ILE A 122 -3.25 -11.86 5.50
N ILE A 123 -2.94 -11.86 4.21
CA ILE A 123 -2.95 -13.00 3.30
C ILE A 123 -1.54 -13.57 3.23
N ILE A 124 -0.54 -12.72 2.97
CA ILE A 124 0.90 -13.05 2.89
C ILE A 124 1.70 -11.88 3.47
N ASP A 125 2.59 -12.16 4.42
CA ASP A 125 3.58 -11.23 4.99
C ASP A 125 5.03 -11.76 4.86
N PHE A 126 5.22 -12.97 4.34
CA PHE A 126 6.52 -13.62 4.21
C PHE A 126 7.28 -13.86 5.52
N ASP A 127 6.60 -13.75 6.66
CA ASP A 127 7.13 -14.01 8.01
C ASP A 127 6.31 -15.07 8.75
N THR A 128 4.99 -14.86 8.84
CA THR A 128 4.06 -15.79 9.50
C THR A 128 3.12 -16.46 8.50
N HIS A 129 2.85 -15.80 7.39
CA HIS A 129 2.06 -16.26 6.26
C HIS A 129 2.91 -16.18 4.99
N HIS A 130 3.28 -17.34 4.46
CA HIS A 130 4.15 -17.45 3.28
C HIS A 130 3.36 -17.82 2.03
N GLN A 131 3.97 -17.57 0.88
CA GLN A 131 3.54 -18.19 -0.36
C GLN A 131 3.74 -19.71 -0.29
N THR A 132 2.80 -20.44 -0.85
CA THR A 132 2.80 -21.90 -1.02
C THR A 132 3.74 -22.32 -2.13
N TRP A 133 3.74 -21.57 -3.25
CA TRP A 133 4.57 -21.86 -4.41
C TRP A 133 5.16 -20.59 -5.02
N GLY A 134 6.28 -20.77 -5.72
CA GLY A 134 6.99 -19.68 -6.37
C GLY A 134 7.54 -18.66 -5.38
N GLY A 135 7.93 -17.51 -5.91
CA GLY A 135 8.43 -16.39 -5.14
C GLY A 135 9.80 -16.64 -4.53
N ILE A 136 10.51 -15.55 -4.29
CA ILE A 136 11.81 -15.57 -3.63
C ILE A 136 11.70 -14.73 -2.37
N VAL A 137 12.21 -15.29 -1.26
CA VAL A 137 12.42 -14.53 -0.02
C VAL A 137 13.92 -14.26 0.02
N PRO A 138 14.40 -13.02 -0.24
CA PRO A 138 15.80 -12.74 -0.53
C PRO A 138 16.64 -12.65 0.75
N PHE A 139 16.61 -13.71 1.57
CA PHE A 139 17.32 -13.79 2.83
C PHE A 139 18.09 -15.12 2.92
N ASP A 140 19.32 -15.06 3.44
CA ASP A 140 20.12 -16.25 3.69
C ASP A 140 19.61 -17.05 4.91
N HIS A 141 20.26 -18.18 5.20
CA HIS A 141 19.90 -19.03 6.35
C HIS A 141 20.10 -18.36 7.72
N ASN A 142 20.83 -17.24 7.78
CA ASN A 142 21.02 -16.42 8.98
C ASN A 142 20.03 -15.26 9.05
N GLY A 143 19.17 -15.09 8.04
CA GLY A 143 18.24 -13.96 7.94
C GLY A 143 18.87 -12.67 7.43
N ASN A 144 20.06 -12.71 6.81
CA ASN A 144 20.65 -11.54 6.17
C ASN A 144 20.12 -11.39 4.75
N LEU A 145 19.87 -10.13 4.35
CA LEU A 145 19.44 -9.79 3.00
C LEU A 145 20.51 -10.17 1.95
N VAL A 146 20.15 -11.00 0.98
CA VAL A 146 21.05 -11.34 -0.13
C VAL A 146 21.01 -10.24 -1.20
N GLN A 147 22.13 -10.00 -1.87
CA GLN A 147 22.27 -8.93 -2.88
C GLN A 147 22.23 -9.44 -4.33
N GLY A 148 22.00 -10.75 -4.51
CA GLY A 148 21.97 -11.38 -5.82
C GLY A 148 21.54 -12.83 -5.74
N GLN A 149 21.36 -13.44 -6.91
CA GLN A 149 20.99 -14.84 -7.06
C GLN A 149 22.18 -15.68 -7.53
N ILE A 150 22.09 -17.00 -7.33
CA ILE A 150 23.09 -17.93 -7.85
C ILE A 150 22.71 -18.31 -9.28
N GLU A 151 23.58 -17.99 -10.23
CA GLU A 151 23.49 -18.43 -11.62
C GLU A 151 24.82 -19.10 -12.02
N ASN A 152 24.77 -20.35 -12.49
CA ASN A 152 25.96 -21.11 -12.93
C ASN A 152 27.13 -21.03 -11.92
N ASP A 153 26.85 -21.34 -10.65
CA ASP A 153 27.80 -21.31 -9.52
C ASP A 153 28.42 -19.92 -9.22
N SER A 154 27.84 -18.84 -9.75
CA SER A 154 28.28 -17.46 -9.52
C SER A 154 27.14 -16.61 -8.96
N ILE A 155 27.47 -15.63 -8.11
CA ILE A 155 26.48 -14.66 -7.63
C ILE A 155 26.31 -13.58 -8.70
N VAL A 156 25.09 -13.47 -9.23
CA VAL A 156 24.66 -12.39 -10.11
C VAL A 156 23.90 -11.36 -9.28
N PRO A 157 24.42 -10.13 -9.13
CA PRO A 157 23.74 -9.08 -8.36
C PRO A 157 22.37 -8.76 -8.92
N TYR A 158 21.44 -8.38 -8.06
CA TYR A 158 20.16 -7.85 -8.51
C TYR A 158 20.32 -6.51 -9.23
N SER A 159 19.39 -6.20 -10.13
CA SER A 159 19.39 -4.98 -10.96
C SER A 159 19.33 -3.66 -10.17
N GLY A 160 19.01 -3.72 -8.88
CA GLY A 160 18.88 -2.56 -7.99
C GLY A 160 19.21 -2.94 -6.55
N LYS A 161 19.28 -1.93 -5.68
CA LYS A 161 19.55 -2.14 -4.25
C LYS A 161 18.28 -2.58 -3.53
N LEU A 162 18.32 -3.76 -2.90
CA LEU A 162 17.30 -4.17 -1.93
C LEU A 162 17.46 -3.39 -0.62
N ILE A 163 16.34 -3.13 0.06
CA ILE A 163 16.30 -2.50 1.38
C ILE A 163 15.81 -3.51 2.42
N GLU A 164 16.02 -3.20 3.70
CA GLU A 164 15.44 -3.98 4.80
C GLU A 164 13.90 -4.01 4.68
N GLY A 165 13.28 -5.13 5.08
CA GLY A 165 11.82 -5.26 5.05
C GLY A 165 11.14 -4.28 5.99
N CYS A 166 9.94 -3.84 5.64
CA CYS A 166 9.17 -2.91 6.47
C CYS A 166 8.67 -3.57 7.77
N SER A 167 8.42 -4.88 7.75
CA SER A 167 7.94 -5.64 8.91
C SER A 167 8.59 -7.01 9.09
N GLY A 168 9.84 -7.17 8.64
CA GLY A 168 10.55 -8.45 8.72
C GLY A 168 11.09 -8.85 7.36
N LYS A 169 10.71 -10.05 6.91
CA LYS A 169 11.05 -10.54 5.57
C LYS A 169 10.07 -9.99 4.54
N PHE A 170 10.35 -10.25 3.27
CA PHE A 170 9.49 -9.84 2.17
C PHE A 170 9.67 -10.78 0.98
N GLY A 171 8.69 -10.76 0.08
CA GLY A 171 8.74 -11.48 -1.18
C GLY A 171 9.34 -10.63 -2.29
N LEU A 172 10.07 -11.26 -3.21
CA LEU A 172 10.71 -10.62 -4.34
C LEU A 172 10.27 -11.32 -5.63
N LEU A 173 9.76 -10.53 -6.58
CA LEU A 173 9.73 -10.91 -7.99
C LEU A 173 10.91 -10.26 -8.69
N HIS A 174 11.72 -11.05 -9.39
CA HIS A 174 12.86 -10.49 -10.11
C HIS A 174 13.21 -11.26 -11.40
N GLY A 175 13.93 -10.57 -12.28
CA GLY A 175 14.45 -11.16 -13.51
C GLY A 175 14.04 -10.38 -14.75
N THR A 176 14.34 -10.93 -15.93
CA THR A 176 13.98 -10.33 -17.21
C THR A 176 12.83 -11.10 -17.84
N TYR A 177 11.70 -10.43 -18.11
CA TYR A 177 10.61 -10.98 -18.91
C TYR A 177 10.88 -10.69 -20.40
N PRO A 178 11.15 -11.72 -21.23
CA PRO A 178 11.60 -11.53 -22.60
C PRO A 178 10.45 -11.20 -23.57
N ALA A 179 10.60 -10.17 -24.39
CA ALA A 179 9.62 -9.83 -25.43
C ALA A 179 9.54 -10.86 -26.56
N LYS A 180 10.63 -11.61 -26.81
CA LYS A 180 10.66 -12.67 -27.83
C LYS A 180 9.84 -13.91 -27.44
N HIS A 181 9.52 -14.07 -26.17
CA HIS A 181 8.74 -15.18 -25.66
C HIS A 181 7.61 -14.63 -24.78
N PRO A 182 6.60 -13.96 -25.37
CA PRO A 182 5.48 -13.45 -24.60
C PRO A 182 4.62 -14.60 -24.06
N TYR A 183 3.85 -14.33 -23.01
CA TYR A 183 2.93 -15.29 -22.39
C TYR A 183 3.62 -16.56 -21.84
N ILE A 184 4.89 -16.44 -21.45
CA ILE A 184 5.61 -17.52 -20.76
C ILE A 184 5.46 -17.40 -19.26
N TYR A 185 5.66 -18.54 -18.62
CA TYR A 185 5.78 -18.68 -17.18
C TYR A 185 7.26 -18.71 -16.80
N ILE A 186 7.66 -17.82 -15.89
CA ILE A 186 9.02 -17.72 -15.37
C ILE A 186 8.95 -17.84 -13.86
N ASN A 187 9.68 -18.79 -13.28
CA ASN A 187 9.55 -19.15 -11.87
C ASN A 187 9.79 -17.99 -10.89
N ASP A 188 10.71 -17.08 -11.22
CA ASP A 188 11.08 -15.96 -10.33
C ASP A 188 10.15 -14.74 -10.47
N LEU A 189 9.15 -14.84 -11.37
CA LEU A 189 8.22 -13.77 -11.70
C LEU A 189 6.78 -14.09 -11.31
N TRP A 190 6.59 -15.03 -10.39
CA TRP A 190 5.30 -15.32 -9.79
C TRP A 190 5.44 -15.87 -8.38
N PHE A 191 4.38 -15.76 -7.60
CA PHE A 191 4.17 -16.58 -6.40
C PHE A 191 2.67 -16.81 -6.20
N GLN A 192 2.37 -17.78 -5.36
CA GLN A 192 1.00 -18.14 -5.03
C GLN A 192 0.88 -18.57 -3.59
N TYR A 193 -0.20 -18.13 -2.96
CA TYR A 193 -0.77 -18.69 -1.77
C TYR A 193 -1.96 -19.59 -2.15
N MET A 194 -1.84 -20.88 -1.85
CA MET A 194 -2.89 -21.88 -2.04
C MET A 194 -3.71 -22.04 -0.77
N HIS A 195 -4.96 -22.44 -0.92
CA HIS A 195 -5.90 -22.55 0.18
C HIS A 195 -5.79 -23.89 0.93
N GLY A 196 -5.23 -24.93 0.31
CA GLY A 196 -5.18 -26.28 0.87
C GLY A 196 -4.21 -26.36 2.05
N PRO A 197 -4.62 -26.89 3.22
CA PRO A 197 -3.74 -26.98 4.39
C PRO A 197 -2.54 -27.89 4.15
N ASP A 198 -2.71 -28.92 3.31
CA ASP A 198 -1.64 -29.86 2.92
C ASP A 198 -0.54 -29.20 2.07
N GLU A 199 -0.82 -28.03 1.49
CA GLU A 199 0.15 -27.24 0.71
C GLU A 199 0.68 -26.03 1.51
N GLY A 200 0.29 -25.87 2.78
CA GLY A 200 0.68 -24.72 3.61
C GLY A 200 -0.32 -23.55 3.59
N GLY A 201 -1.51 -23.75 3.03
CA GLY A 201 -2.61 -22.81 3.03
C GLY A 201 -3.43 -22.74 4.33
N ARG A 202 -4.30 -21.74 4.47
CA ARG A 202 -5.17 -21.53 5.66
C ARG A 202 -6.50 -22.31 5.64
N GLY A 203 -6.66 -23.30 4.78
CA GLY A 203 -7.81 -24.23 4.83
C GLY A 203 -9.09 -23.74 4.13
N ALA A 204 -9.01 -23.36 2.85
CA ALA A 204 -10.18 -22.92 2.05
C ALA A 204 -10.92 -21.69 2.61
N VAL A 205 -10.22 -20.86 3.38
CA VAL A 205 -10.74 -19.57 3.86
C VAL A 205 -10.65 -18.55 2.73
N SER A 206 -11.70 -17.73 2.60
CA SER A 206 -11.69 -16.60 1.66
C SER A 206 -10.46 -15.72 1.88
N ILE A 207 -9.88 -15.20 0.79
CA ILE A 207 -8.78 -14.21 0.87
C ILE A 207 -9.21 -12.90 1.52
N ALA A 208 -10.51 -12.62 1.60
CA ALA A 208 -11.06 -11.49 2.37
C ALA A 208 -11.24 -11.83 3.86
N GLY A 209 -11.23 -13.11 4.25
CA GLY A 209 -11.39 -13.55 5.62
C GLY A 209 -12.72 -13.10 6.26
N LEU A 210 -12.89 -13.44 7.54
CA LEU A 210 -13.99 -12.90 8.36
C LEU A 210 -13.56 -11.57 9.00
N PRO A 211 -14.45 -10.55 9.06
CA PRO A 211 -15.81 -10.53 8.54
C PRO A 211 -15.92 -10.04 7.08
N PHE A 212 -14.80 -9.78 6.39
CA PHE A 212 -14.83 -8.98 5.16
C PHE A 212 -15.41 -9.70 3.94
N TYR A 213 -15.37 -11.03 3.86
CA TYR A 213 -15.95 -11.75 2.71
C TYR A 213 -17.47 -11.53 2.56
N GLU A 214 -18.15 -11.12 3.64
CA GLU A 214 -19.60 -10.82 3.66
C GLU A 214 -19.91 -9.38 3.21
N GLN A 215 -18.88 -8.54 3.08
CA GLN A 215 -19.04 -7.15 2.67
C GLN A 215 -19.11 -7.01 1.15
N LYS A 216 -19.56 -5.83 0.71
CA LYS A 216 -19.58 -5.47 -0.70
C LYS A 216 -18.16 -5.24 -1.20
N ILE A 217 -17.84 -5.74 -2.39
CA ILE A 217 -16.51 -5.58 -2.98
C ILE A 217 -16.15 -4.10 -3.21
N GLU A 218 -17.15 -3.24 -3.40
CA GLU A 218 -16.99 -1.80 -3.59
C GLU A 218 -16.47 -1.08 -2.34
N ASP A 219 -16.66 -1.69 -1.16
CA ASP A 219 -16.26 -1.17 0.14
C ASP A 219 -14.90 -1.71 0.59
N LEU A 220 -14.27 -2.59 -0.20
CA LEU A 220 -13.03 -3.28 0.14
C LEU A 220 -11.89 -2.92 -0.81
N VAL A 221 -10.67 -3.01 -0.28
CA VAL A 221 -9.41 -2.79 -1.00
C VAL A 221 -8.43 -3.92 -0.71
N LEU A 222 -7.63 -4.28 -1.72
CA LEU A 222 -6.37 -4.99 -1.53
C LEU A 222 -5.30 -3.94 -1.21
N LYS A 223 -4.56 -4.13 -0.11
CA LYS A 223 -3.38 -3.36 0.24
C LYS A 223 -2.15 -4.25 0.31
N PHE A 224 -0.99 -3.67 0.03
CA PHE A 224 0.32 -4.29 0.24
C PHE A 224 1.38 -3.19 0.32
N GLU A 225 2.51 -3.50 0.94
CA GLU A 225 3.70 -2.67 0.88
C GLU A 225 4.53 -3.07 -0.34
N CYS A 226 5.09 -2.08 -1.03
CA CYS A 226 5.85 -2.28 -2.26
C CYS A 226 7.15 -1.49 -2.23
N ASN A 227 8.24 -2.11 -2.67
CA ASN A 227 9.47 -1.42 -2.99
C ASN A 227 9.99 -1.78 -4.39
N ILE A 228 10.22 -0.77 -5.22
CA ILE A 228 10.80 -0.90 -6.57
C ILE A 228 11.96 0.09 -6.68
N PRO A 229 13.23 -0.38 -6.75
CA PRO A 229 14.39 0.50 -6.89
C PRO A 229 14.33 1.34 -8.18
N LYS A 230 14.86 2.57 -8.12
CA LYS A 230 14.87 3.48 -9.27
C LYS A 230 15.67 2.91 -10.46
N GLU A 231 16.72 2.15 -10.18
CA GLU A 231 17.59 1.48 -11.17
C GLU A 231 16.85 0.37 -11.94
N ALA A 232 15.80 -0.17 -11.35
CA ALA A 232 14.95 -1.22 -11.90
C ALA A 232 13.50 -0.75 -12.09
N ALA A 233 13.32 0.54 -12.44
CA ALA A 233 12.00 1.14 -12.62
C ALA A 233 11.11 0.29 -13.54
N TYR A 234 9.97 -0.12 -13.01
CA TYR A 234 9.05 -1.08 -13.61
C TYR A 234 8.24 -0.47 -14.75
N LYS A 235 8.24 -1.13 -15.91
CA LYS A 235 7.47 -0.71 -17.10
C LYS A 235 7.30 -1.84 -18.12
N GLY A 236 6.32 -1.66 -19.00
CA GLY A 236 6.19 -2.45 -20.23
C GLY A 236 5.58 -3.84 -20.08
N ILE A 237 5.25 -4.28 -18.86
CA ILE A 237 4.55 -5.53 -18.59
C ILE A 237 3.68 -5.39 -17.33
N ALA A 238 2.53 -6.06 -17.30
CA ALA A 238 1.62 -6.03 -16.17
C ALA A 238 2.00 -7.05 -15.09
N THR A 239 1.75 -6.70 -13.84
CA THR A 239 1.62 -7.67 -12.75
C THR A 239 0.14 -8.01 -12.58
N GLU A 240 -0.20 -9.28 -12.67
CA GLU A 240 -1.55 -9.78 -12.45
C GLU A 240 -1.71 -10.25 -11.01
N PHE A 241 -2.69 -9.68 -10.31
CA PHE A 241 -3.19 -10.20 -9.05
C PHE A 241 -4.42 -11.07 -9.34
N ILE A 242 -4.44 -12.29 -8.85
CA ILE A 242 -5.47 -13.28 -9.18
C ILE A 242 -6.12 -13.73 -7.88
N ALA A 243 -7.42 -13.45 -7.74
CA ALA A 243 -8.23 -13.90 -6.63
C ALA A 243 -8.81 -15.28 -6.96
N GLY A 244 -7.98 -16.31 -6.78
CA GLY A 244 -8.20 -17.65 -7.31
C GLY A 244 -9.34 -18.40 -6.61
N TYR A 245 -10.20 -19.03 -7.41
CA TYR A 245 -11.26 -19.89 -6.89
C TYR A 245 -10.74 -21.29 -6.53
N ALA A 246 -11.34 -21.93 -5.53
CA ALA A 246 -11.02 -23.33 -5.16
C ALA A 246 -11.26 -24.32 -6.30
N SER A 247 -12.08 -23.98 -7.29
CA SER A 247 -12.29 -24.81 -8.49
C SER A 247 -11.18 -24.65 -9.53
N ALA A 248 -10.25 -23.73 -9.30
CA ALA A 248 -9.21 -23.36 -10.26
C ALA A 248 -7.92 -24.20 -10.11
N GLU A 249 -7.93 -25.19 -9.21
CA GLU A 249 -6.82 -26.13 -8.99
C GLU A 249 -6.21 -26.79 -10.25
N PRO A 250 -6.95 -27.07 -11.35
CA PRO A 250 -6.35 -27.69 -12.53
C PRO A 250 -5.24 -26.85 -13.19
N ASP A 251 -5.22 -25.53 -13.00
CA ASP A 251 -4.24 -24.63 -13.63
C ASP A 251 -3.17 -24.07 -12.67
N LYS A 252 -3.20 -24.47 -11.39
CA LYS A 252 -2.26 -24.10 -10.32
C LYS A 252 -1.95 -22.61 -10.15
N ILE A 253 -2.67 -21.70 -10.80
CA ILE A 253 -2.51 -20.23 -10.64
C ILE A 253 -3.88 -19.55 -10.47
N GLY A 254 -4.94 -20.25 -10.84
CA GLY A 254 -6.32 -19.83 -10.82
C GLY A 254 -6.74 -19.00 -12.02
N ARG A 255 -5.84 -18.78 -12.98
CA ARG A 255 -5.93 -17.69 -13.95
C ARG A 255 -7.08 -17.88 -14.95
N THR A 256 -7.39 -19.11 -15.36
CA THR A 256 -8.32 -19.37 -16.47
C THR A 256 -9.78 -19.10 -16.14
N ILE A 257 -10.16 -19.17 -14.86
CA ILE A 257 -11.56 -19.04 -14.43
C ILE A 257 -11.78 -17.94 -13.39
N SER A 258 -10.71 -17.42 -12.79
CA SER A 258 -10.83 -16.45 -11.70
C SER A 258 -10.68 -15.01 -12.20
N PRO A 259 -11.33 -14.03 -11.53
CA PRO A 259 -11.11 -12.62 -11.81
C PRO A 259 -9.66 -12.19 -11.56
N ILE A 260 -9.17 -11.33 -12.44
CA ILE A 260 -7.80 -10.84 -12.46
C ILE A 260 -7.82 -9.32 -12.32
N CYS A 261 -6.94 -8.77 -11.48
CA CYS A 261 -6.57 -7.36 -11.51
C CYS A 261 -5.23 -7.22 -12.25
N ARG A 262 -5.16 -6.32 -13.24
CA ARG A 262 -3.90 -5.96 -13.92
C ARG A 262 -3.34 -4.69 -13.31
N TRP A 263 -2.18 -4.79 -12.68
CA TRP A 263 -1.46 -3.69 -12.08
C TRP A 263 -0.31 -3.24 -12.99
N GLU A 264 -0.44 -2.02 -13.49
CA GLU A 264 0.50 -1.37 -14.40
C GLU A 264 0.82 0.04 -13.87
N PRO A 265 1.60 0.16 -12.79
CA PRO A 265 1.76 1.42 -12.06
C PRO A 265 2.51 2.50 -12.86
N TYR A 266 3.14 2.13 -13.97
CA TYR A 266 3.75 3.05 -14.93
C TYR A 266 2.75 3.67 -15.90
N LYS A 267 1.52 3.16 -15.96
CA LYS A 267 0.41 3.82 -16.64
C LYS A 267 -0.25 4.78 -15.67
N ASN A 268 -0.69 5.93 -16.18
CA ASN A 268 -1.44 6.91 -15.39
C ASN A 268 -2.92 6.48 -15.25
N ASP A 269 -3.15 5.21 -14.93
CA ASP A 269 -4.48 4.61 -14.79
C ASP A 269 -4.92 4.62 -13.31
N LYS A 270 -6.19 4.97 -13.08
CA LYS A 270 -6.78 5.20 -11.74
C LYS A 270 -7.12 3.92 -10.96
N ASN A 271 -6.60 2.77 -11.35
CA ASN A 271 -6.99 1.47 -10.77
C ASN A 271 -6.29 1.15 -9.45
N TYR A 272 -5.40 2.02 -8.99
CA TYR A 272 -4.71 1.92 -7.70
C TYR A 272 -4.50 3.32 -7.11
N PHE A 273 -4.19 3.37 -5.83
CA PHE A 273 -3.90 4.58 -5.06
C PHE A 273 -2.59 4.42 -4.31
N ILE A 274 -1.78 5.48 -4.31
CA ILE A 274 -0.58 5.66 -3.49
C ILE A 274 -0.75 6.97 -2.75
N ALA A 275 -0.60 6.94 -1.42
CA ALA A 275 -0.74 8.13 -0.61
C ALA A 275 0.22 9.25 -1.05
N GLY A 276 -0.29 10.47 -1.18
CA GLY A 276 0.50 11.63 -1.59
C GLY A 276 0.82 11.72 -3.09
N GLN A 277 0.38 10.75 -3.90
CA GLN A 277 0.55 10.77 -5.35
C GLN A 277 -0.81 10.64 -6.04
N ASN A 278 -1.52 11.75 -6.21
CA ASN A 278 -2.60 11.84 -7.20
C ASN A 278 -2.00 11.97 -8.62
N GLY A 279 -1.30 10.92 -9.10
CA GLY A 279 -0.86 10.80 -10.49
C GLY A 279 0.23 11.79 -10.98
N GLY A 280 1.03 12.36 -10.07
CA GLY A 280 2.02 13.41 -10.38
C GLY A 280 3.48 12.95 -10.50
N LYS A 281 3.77 11.65 -10.42
CA LYS A 281 5.14 11.14 -10.59
C LYS A 281 5.54 11.21 -12.06
N ASP A 282 6.76 11.62 -12.35
CA ASP A 282 7.31 11.46 -13.69
C ASP A 282 7.53 9.97 -13.97
N LEU A 283 6.60 9.38 -14.73
CA LEU A 283 6.61 7.98 -15.15
C LEU A 283 7.31 7.77 -16.50
N SER A 284 7.93 8.81 -17.09
CA SER A 284 8.59 8.72 -18.40
C SER A 284 9.65 7.62 -18.47
N ASN A 285 10.28 7.31 -17.34
CA ASN A 285 11.29 6.27 -17.22
C ASN A 285 10.80 4.95 -16.61
N GLY A 286 9.53 4.86 -16.23
CA GLY A 286 8.92 3.75 -15.50
C GLY A 286 8.53 4.11 -14.07
N PHE A 287 7.86 3.18 -13.40
CA PHE A 287 7.43 3.33 -12.02
C PHE A 287 8.49 2.80 -11.04
N TYR A 288 8.77 3.54 -9.99
CA TYR A 288 9.66 3.12 -8.90
C TYR A 288 9.08 3.61 -7.58
N THR A 289 9.67 3.26 -6.45
CA THR A 289 9.32 3.83 -5.14
C THR A 289 10.58 4.36 -4.46
N ASP A 290 10.40 5.24 -3.47
CA ASP A 290 11.48 5.72 -2.63
C ASP A 290 11.42 5.05 -1.26
N GLY A 291 11.87 3.80 -1.19
CA GLY A 291 11.62 2.94 -0.03
C GLY A 291 10.28 2.19 -0.13
N TRP A 292 9.76 1.71 1.00
CA TRP A 292 8.45 1.05 1.06
C TRP A 292 7.33 2.07 0.88
N GLU A 293 6.35 1.73 0.04
CA GLU A 293 5.13 2.49 -0.17
C GLU A 293 3.90 1.56 -0.09
N THR A 294 2.84 1.97 0.62
CA THR A 294 1.56 1.24 0.64
C THR A 294 0.81 1.47 -0.67
N ILE A 295 0.56 0.40 -1.40
CA ILE A 295 -0.31 0.39 -2.59
C ILE A 295 -1.71 -0.04 -2.17
N THR A 296 -2.73 0.68 -2.62
CA THR A 296 -4.14 0.36 -2.38
C THR A 296 -4.88 0.14 -3.70
N ILE A 297 -5.48 -1.02 -3.91
CA ILE A 297 -6.22 -1.40 -5.11
C ILE A 297 -7.69 -1.69 -4.72
N PRO A 298 -8.69 -0.96 -5.22
CA PRO A 298 -10.09 -1.31 -5.04
C PRO A 298 -10.37 -2.73 -5.56
N LEU A 299 -11.12 -3.54 -4.81
CA LEU A 299 -11.42 -4.92 -5.28
C LEU A 299 -12.27 -4.94 -6.56
N THR A 300 -12.93 -3.83 -6.91
CA THR A 300 -13.59 -3.64 -8.22
C THR A 300 -12.62 -3.62 -9.41
N ALA A 301 -11.30 -3.50 -9.17
CA ALA A 301 -10.29 -3.61 -10.22
C ALA A 301 -10.02 -5.06 -10.66
N PHE A 302 -10.58 -6.07 -9.98
CA PHE A 302 -10.57 -7.47 -10.42
C PHE A 302 -11.63 -7.72 -11.49
N ASN A 303 -11.44 -7.11 -12.66
CA ASN A 303 -12.39 -7.10 -13.76
C ASN A 303 -11.82 -7.69 -15.06
N TYR A 304 -10.61 -8.25 -15.05
CA TYR A 304 -10.05 -8.96 -16.20
C TYR A 304 -10.29 -10.47 -16.11
N VAL A 305 -10.27 -11.12 -17.26
CA VAL A 305 -10.31 -12.58 -17.40
C VAL A 305 -9.14 -13.05 -18.26
N TYR A 306 -8.85 -14.34 -18.20
CA TYR A 306 -7.78 -14.96 -18.99
C TYR A 306 -7.86 -14.65 -20.48
N ASN A 307 -6.70 -14.33 -21.08
CA ASN A 307 -6.51 -14.02 -22.50
C ASN A 307 -7.39 -12.90 -23.05
N GLN A 308 -7.85 -11.99 -22.20
CA GLN A 308 -8.54 -10.76 -22.63
C GLN A 308 -7.75 -9.54 -22.17
N ASP A 309 -7.54 -8.62 -23.11
CA ASP A 309 -6.78 -7.38 -22.86
C ASP A 309 -7.65 -6.19 -22.48
N GLN A 310 -8.97 -6.41 -22.38
CA GLN A 310 -9.94 -5.41 -21.98
C GLN A 310 -10.61 -5.82 -20.66
N PRO A 311 -10.89 -4.86 -19.76
CA PRO A 311 -11.68 -5.15 -18.57
C PRO A 311 -13.10 -5.52 -18.97
N LYS A 312 -13.73 -6.37 -18.17
CA LYS A 312 -15.10 -6.84 -18.32
C LYS A 312 -15.97 -6.19 -17.24
N GLU A 313 -16.79 -5.22 -17.63
CA GLU A 313 -17.57 -4.39 -16.70
C GLU A 313 -18.57 -5.17 -15.84
N ASP A 314 -19.09 -6.29 -16.35
CA ASP A 314 -20.03 -7.17 -15.65
C ASP A 314 -19.33 -8.26 -14.82
N LEU A 315 -17.99 -8.36 -14.88
CA LEU A 315 -17.25 -9.30 -14.04
C LEU A 315 -17.27 -8.83 -12.59
N LYS A 316 -17.71 -9.72 -11.70
CA LYS A 316 -17.69 -9.48 -10.26
C LYS A 316 -16.90 -10.56 -9.56
N LEU A 317 -15.97 -10.12 -8.72
CA LEU A 317 -15.25 -11.00 -7.82
C LEU A 317 -16.21 -11.60 -6.79
N ASP A 318 -16.24 -12.93 -6.72
CA ASP A 318 -16.99 -13.68 -5.71
C ASP A 318 -16.07 -14.01 -4.53
N LEU A 319 -16.11 -13.17 -3.49
CA LEU A 319 -15.28 -13.34 -2.29
C LEU A 319 -15.57 -14.63 -1.54
N THR A 320 -16.75 -15.23 -1.71
CA THR A 320 -17.08 -16.52 -1.07
C THR A 320 -16.35 -17.70 -1.73
N LYS A 321 -15.86 -17.52 -2.96
CA LYS A 321 -15.13 -18.54 -3.73
C LYS A 321 -13.63 -18.28 -3.83
N ALA A 322 -13.21 -17.01 -3.72
CA ALA A 322 -11.81 -16.60 -3.79
C ALA A 322 -11.05 -17.03 -2.54
N VAL A 323 -10.36 -18.17 -2.62
CA VAL A 323 -9.62 -18.77 -1.50
C VAL A 323 -8.11 -18.87 -1.77
N ASN A 324 -7.71 -18.78 -3.04
CA ASN A 324 -6.32 -18.72 -3.48
C ASN A 324 -5.95 -17.27 -3.81
N PHE A 325 -4.66 -16.93 -3.70
CA PHE A 325 -4.14 -15.64 -4.13
C PHE A 325 -2.84 -15.83 -4.89
N SER A 326 -2.78 -15.36 -6.13
CA SER A 326 -1.57 -15.45 -6.97
C SER A 326 -1.14 -14.08 -7.44
N VAL A 327 0.17 -13.90 -7.56
CA VAL A 327 0.80 -12.72 -8.15
C VAL A 327 1.71 -13.20 -9.27
N LEU A 328 1.54 -12.65 -10.46
CA LEU A 328 2.20 -13.15 -11.67
C LEU A 328 2.52 -12.00 -12.61
N VAL A 329 3.78 -11.86 -13.03
CA VAL A 329 4.12 -11.00 -14.18
C VAL A 329 3.83 -11.76 -15.46
N PHE A 330 2.94 -11.24 -16.30
CA PHE A 330 2.52 -11.94 -17.50
C PHE A 330 1.95 -11.02 -18.57
N GLY A 331 2.14 -11.43 -19.81
CA GLY A 331 1.57 -10.75 -20.96
C GLY A 331 2.55 -10.68 -22.12
N LYS A 332 2.36 -9.67 -22.97
CA LYS A 332 3.18 -9.42 -24.14
C LYS A 332 3.83 -8.04 -24.01
N PRO A 333 5.08 -7.96 -23.55
CA PRO A 333 5.76 -6.68 -23.49
C PRO A 333 6.28 -6.26 -24.87
N GLU A 334 6.46 -4.96 -25.09
CA GLU A 334 7.02 -4.42 -26.34
C GLU A 334 8.53 -4.66 -26.45
N THR A 335 9.22 -4.61 -25.31
CA THR A 335 10.67 -4.86 -25.15
C THR A 335 10.88 -5.73 -23.93
N ASP A 336 12.09 -6.28 -23.75
CA ASP A 336 12.40 -7.05 -22.54
C ASP A 336 12.14 -6.19 -21.30
N ALA A 337 11.32 -6.70 -20.37
CA ALA A 337 10.95 -6.00 -19.16
C ALA A 337 11.82 -6.49 -17.99
N ASN A 338 12.60 -5.59 -17.39
CA ASN A 338 13.32 -5.88 -16.16
C ASN A 338 12.36 -5.75 -14.99
N VAL A 339 12.29 -6.79 -14.16
CA VAL A 339 11.43 -6.85 -12.99
C VAL A 339 12.30 -6.91 -11.75
N MET A 340 12.00 -6.04 -10.80
CA MET A 340 12.52 -6.11 -9.44
C MET A 340 11.51 -5.44 -8.52
N ILE A 341 10.63 -6.26 -7.94
CA ILE A 341 9.52 -5.77 -7.12
C ILE A 341 9.51 -6.54 -5.82
N ALA A 342 9.81 -5.84 -4.73
CA ALA A 342 9.63 -6.34 -3.39
C ALA A 342 8.20 -6.08 -2.92
N PHE A 343 7.58 -7.09 -2.32
CA PHE A 343 6.23 -7.05 -1.80
C PHE A 343 6.18 -7.53 -0.36
N ASP A 344 5.31 -6.92 0.44
CA ASP A 344 5.06 -7.32 1.82
C ASP A 344 3.61 -7.01 2.23
N ASN A 345 3.10 -7.66 3.28
CA ASN A 345 1.81 -7.40 3.92
C ASN A 345 0.59 -7.33 2.99
N PHE A 346 0.40 -8.30 2.09
CA PHE A 346 -0.84 -8.40 1.31
C PHE A 346 -2.02 -8.59 2.24
N ARG A 347 -3.03 -7.73 2.13
CA ARG A 347 -4.22 -7.74 2.99
C ARG A 347 -5.44 -7.21 2.27
N ILE A 348 -6.61 -7.75 2.61
CA ILE A 348 -7.90 -7.18 2.18
C ILE A 348 -8.59 -6.56 3.38
N VAL A 349 -8.90 -5.27 3.29
CA VAL A 349 -9.49 -4.46 4.36
C VAL A 349 -10.53 -3.49 3.81
N PRO A 350 -11.38 -2.89 4.66
CA PRO A 350 -12.28 -1.81 4.25
C PRO A 350 -11.54 -0.60 3.66
N LYS A 351 -12.18 0.05 2.67
CA LYS A 351 -11.66 1.25 2.00
C LYS A 351 -11.61 2.46 2.91
N SER A 352 -12.56 2.56 3.83
CA SER A 352 -12.67 3.64 4.82
C SER A 352 -13.02 3.04 6.16
N GLU A 353 -12.22 3.40 7.15
CA GLU A 353 -12.36 3.00 8.56
C GLU A 353 -13.06 4.05 9.42
#